data_AF-A0A945EXD8-F1
#
_entry.id   AF-A0A945EXD8-F1
#
_cell.length_a   1.000
_cell.length_b   1.000
_cell.length_c   1.000
_cell.angle_alpha   90.00
_cell.angle_beta   90.00
_cell.angle_gamma   90.00
#
_symmetry.space_group_name_H-M   'P 1'
#
loop_
_entity.id
_entity.type
_entity.pdbx_description
1 polymer ?
#
loop_
_entity_poly.entity_id
_entity_poly.type
_entity_poly.pdbx_seq_one_letter_code
_entity_poly.pdbx_strand_id
1 'polypeptide(L)'
;VLGQFSLLYNQFFEKTKIYSISYGLVGNTLDYAPNLSYSSLIPHFKILFKRKTLRDATTESVIAKLVHINKEVAPNSIKTSQDNYSVLSLSYNYVNPDIVKELRYRFSAEFAKKFSKATVDLRYRRLTSSNTQLDFRLFAGAFLNNKTTGDYFSFGLDRSNDYLFQLNYFGRSESKGLLSQQYIISEGGFKSVLPNRFANQYMVATNSSISLWKWIELYGDVAFLKNRNKAMYFAHENGIRFNFIHQIFEIYFPLHSNNGWELSQKKYPQKIRFSISTDVDSIYNFFRRGFL
;
A
#
# COMPACT_ATOMS: atom_id res chain seq x y z
N VAL A 1 4.91 16.80 12.29
CA VAL A 1 3.52 16.69 12.80
C VAL A 1 3.18 18.01 13.44
N LEU A 2 2.22 18.75 12.90
CA LEU A 2 1.80 20.04 13.46
C LEU A 2 0.77 19.86 14.59
N GLY A 3 -0.04 18.81 14.51
CA GLY A 3 -0.97 18.41 15.57
C GLY A 3 -1.51 17.01 15.33
N GLN A 4 -1.80 16.28 16.40
CA GLN A 4 -2.45 14.97 16.34
C GLN A 4 -3.30 14.75 17.58
N PHE A 5 -4.49 14.16 17.40
CA PHE A 5 -5.28 13.57 18.47
C PHE A 5 -5.86 12.23 18.02
N SER A 6 -6.09 11.34 18.99
CA SER A 6 -6.68 10.03 18.74
C SER A 6 -7.54 9.64 19.93
N LEU A 7 -8.79 9.28 19.66
CA LEU A 7 -9.73 8.70 20.61
C LEU A 7 -10.03 7.27 20.18
N LEU A 8 -10.06 6.34 21.13
CA LEU A 8 -10.36 4.93 20.88
C LEU A 8 -11.19 4.37 22.03
N TYR A 9 -12.34 3.78 21.70
CA TYR A 9 -13.19 3.05 22.63
C TYR A 9 -13.38 1.62 22.14
N ASN A 10 -13.14 0.64 23.02
CA ASN A 10 -13.23 -0.78 22.69
C ASN A 10 -14.37 -1.43 23.46
N GLN A 11 -15.28 -2.08 22.74
CA GLN A 11 -16.37 -2.87 23.30
C GLN A 11 -16.11 -4.35 23.00
N PHE A 12 -16.04 -5.18 24.05
CA PHE A 12 -15.77 -6.62 23.94
C PHE A 12 -17.07 -7.43 24.05
N PHE A 13 -17.12 -8.57 23.35
CA PHE A 13 -18.29 -9.44 23.34
C PHE A 13 -17.89 -10.89 23.65
N GLU A 14 -18.46 -11.45 24.73
CA GLU A 14 -18.12 -12.81 25.15
C GLU A 14 -18.96 -13.89 24.45
N LYS A 15 -20.24 -13.62 24.22
CA LYS A 15 -21.21 -14.63 23.74
C LYS A 15 -21.40 -14.68 22.23
N THR A 16 -20.96 -13.67 21.48
CA THR A 16 -21.15 -13.58 20.02
C THR A 16 -19.93 -14.05 19.23
N LYS A 17 -20.02 -14.16 17.90
CA LYS A 17 -18.87 -14.43 17.01
C LYS A 17 -17.92 -13.23 16.88
N ILE A 18 -18.36 -12.04 17.27
CA ILE A 18 -17.56 -10.83 17.32
C ILE A 18 -16.72 -10.89 18.59
N TYR A 19 -15.42 -10.61 18.48
CA TYR A 19 -14.54 -10.48 19.63
C TYR A 19 -14.63 -9.08 20.23
N SER A 20 -14.46 -8.06 19.39
CA SER A 20 -14.57 -6.67 19.79
C SER A 20 -15.04 -5.77 18.66
N ILE A 21 -15.63 -4.64 19.04
CA ILE A 21 -15.86 -3.49 18.17
C ILE A 21 -15.08 -2.33 18.74
N SER A 22 -14.19 -1.77 17.93
CA SER A 22 -13.41 -0.58 18.25
C SER A 22 -14.01 0.61 17.52
N TYR A 23 -14.30 1.69 18.24
CA TYR A 23 -14.74 2.97 17.70
C TYR A 23 -13.60 3.97 17.90
N GLY A 24 -13.16 4.62 16.84
CA GLY A 24 -12.06 5.55 16.92
C GLY A 24 -12.27 6.82 16.12
N LEU A 25 -11.63 7.89 16.57
CA LEU A 25 -11.59 9.18 15.90
C LEU A 25 -10.15 9.67 15.91
N VAL A 26 -9.55 9.82 14.74
CA VAL A 26 -8.19 10.33 14.59
C VAL A 26 -8.25 11.65 13.86
N GLY A 27 -7.56 12.66 14.39
CA GLY A 27 -7.33 13.92 13.69
C GLY A 27 -5.85 14.24 13.66
N ASN A 28 -5.35 14.72 12.53
CA ASN A 28 -3.94 15.05 12.37
C ASN A 28 -3.73 16.15 11.33
N THR A 29 -2.73 16.98 11.56
CA THR A 29 -2.28 18.04 10.65
C THR A 29 -0.80 17.82 10.31
N LEU A 30 -0.51 17.69 9.02
CA LEU A 30 0.82 17.36 8.50
C LEU A 30 1.11 18.17 7.23
N ASP A 31 2.39 18.32 6.93
CA ASP A 31 2.83 18.97 5.70
C ASP A 31 2.75 18.01 4.51
N TYR A 32 2.29 18.50 3.36
CA TYR A 32 2.28 17.74 2.11
C TYR A 32 3.12 18.40 1.00
N ALA A 33 3.50 19.67 1.17
CA ALA A 33 4.40 20.41 0.31
C ALA A 33 5.11 21.49 1.15
N PRO A 34 6.22 22.07 0.68
CA PRO A 34 6.89 23.15 1.41
C PRO A 34 5.91 24.28 1.74
N ASN A 35 5.76 24.60 3.02
CA ASN A 35 4.85 25.62 3.56
C ASN A 35 3.35 25.36 3.31
N LEU A 36 2.94 24.13 3.02
CA LEU A 36 1.53 23.77 2.84
C LEU A 36 1.18 22.51 3.64
N SER A 37 0.17 22.63 4.50
CA SER A 37 -0.31 21.55 5.33
C SER A 37 -1.66 21.00 4.89
N TYR A 38 -1.99 19.81 5.38
CA TYR A 38 -3.34 19.25 5.29
C TYR A 38 -3.79 18.81 6.67
N SER A 39 -5.09 18.95 6.90
CA SER A 39 -5.78 18.42 8.06
C SER A 39 -6.62 17.23 7.64
N SER A 40 -6.53 16.14 8.39
CA SER A 40 -7.37 14.96 8.20
C SER A 40 -8.16 14.63 9.45
N LEU A 41 -9.41 14.21 9.24
CA LEU A 41 -10.32 13.72 10.29
C LEU A 41 -10.86 12.37 9.86
N ILE A 42 -10.63 11.35 10.69
CA ILE A 42 -10.85 9.94 10.36
C ILE A 42 -11.62 9.25 11.49
N PRO A 43 -12.96 9.43 11.56
CA PRO A 43 -13.80 8.50 12.29
C PRO A 43 -13.73 7.12 11.63
N HIS A 44 -13.56 6.10 12.45
CA HIS A 44 -13.52 4.72 11.99
C HIS A 44 -14.14 3.78 13.03
N PHE A 45 -14.64 2.65 12.54
CA PHE A 45 -14.95 1.52 13.39
C PHE A 45 -14.32 0.25 12.82
N LYS A 46 -13.90 -0.64 13.71
CA LYS A 46 -13.30 -1.92 13.39
C LYS A 46 -14.01 -3.01 14.16
N ILE A 47 -14.56 -3.98 13.44
CA ILE A 47 -15.11 -5.21 13.98
C ILE A 47 -14.03 -6.27 13.86
N LEU A 48 -13.62 -6.84 14.99
CA LEU A 48 -12.68 -7.96 15.06
C LEU A 48 -13.47 -9.24 15.37
N PHE A 49 -13.35 -10.27 14.55
CA PHE A 49 -14.01 -11.56 14.79
C PHE A 49 -13.16 -12.48 15.65
N LYS A 50 -13.81 -13.44 16.32
CA LYS A 50 -13.12 -14.45 17.13
C LYS A 50 -12.38 -15.46 16.25
N ARG A 51 -11.16 -15.78 16.67
CA ARG A 51 -10.41 -16.96 16.21
C ARG A 51 -11.17 -18.25 16.50
N LYS A 52 -10.99 -19.28 15.67
CA LYS A 52 -11.69 -20.56 15.83
C LYS A 52 -11.23 -21.35 17.05
N THR A 53 -9.94 -21.25 17.40
CA THR A 53 -9.34 -21.88 18.59
C THR A 53 -8.34 -20.94 19.24
N LEU A 54 -7.95 -21.19 20.49
CA LEU A 54 -6.94 -20.37 21.18
C LEU A 54 -5.53 -20.46 20.55
N ARG A 55 -5.26 -21.51 19.78
CA ARG A 55 -4.00 -21.71 19.05
C ARG A 55 -4.02 -21.12 17.64
N ASP A 56 -5.20 -20.79 17.13
CA ASP A 56 -5.38 -20.19 15.83
C ASP A 56 -4.90 -18.72 15.86
N ALA A 57 -3.89 -18.42 15.05
CA ALA A 57 -3.30 -17.09 14.91
C ALA A 57 -4.00 -16.25 13.84
N THR A 58 -5.03 -16.79 13.17
CA THR A 58 -5.76 -16.05 12.15
C THR A 58 -6.50 -14.85 12.74
N THR A 59 -6.56 -13.80 11.94
CA THR A 59 -7.24 -12.55 12.30
C THR A 59 -8.17 -12.17 11.17
N GLU A 60 -9.43 -11.94 11.51
CA GLU A 60 -10.45 -11.46 10.58
C GLU A 60 -11.05 -10.15 11.09
N SER A 61 -11.15 -9.15 10.22
CA SER A 61 -11.77 -7.88 10.61
C SER A 61 -12.47 -7.17 9.47
N VAL A 62 -13.55 -6.48 9.81
CA VAL A 62 -14.18 -5.47 8.96
C VAL A 62 -13.82 -4.10 9.51
N ILE A 63 -13.32 -3.23 8.65
CA ILE A 63 -12.98 -1.85 8.98
C ILE A 63 -13.78 -0.93 8.06
N ALA A 64 -14.47 0.02 8.66
CA ALA A 64 -15.07 1.13 7.97
C ALA A 64 -14.47 2.43 8.49
N LYS A 65 -14.06 3.30 7.58
CA LYS A 65 -13.48 4.60 7.91
C LYS A 65 -14.00 5.66 6.95
N LEU A 66 -14.26 6.85 7.46
CA LEU A 66 -14.55 8.02 6.64
C LEU A 66 -13.35 8.95 6.74
N VAL A 67 -12.57 9.04 5.67
CA VAL A 67 -11.36 9.88 5.63
C VAL A 67 -11.76 11.22 5.03
N HIS A 68 -11.82 12.26 5.86
CA HIS A 68 -11.95 13.63 5.40
C HIS A 68 -10.57 14.28 5.30
N ILE A 69 -10.25 14.86 4.14
CA ILE A 69 -9.01 15.59 3.89
C ILE A 69 -9.36 17.02 3.51
N ASN A 70 -8.70 17.97 4.17
CA ASN A 70 -8.74 19.40 3.83
C ASN A 70 -7.30 19.92 3.72
N LYS A 71 -6.87 20.24 2.50
CA LYS A 71 -5.55 20.79 2.19
C LYS A 71 -5.57 22.30 2.21
N GLU A 72 -4.47 22.87 2.69
CA GLU A 72 -4.12 24.25 2.43
C GLU A 72 -3.68 24.41 0.97
N VAL A 73 -4.00 25.56 0.41
CA VAL A 73 -3.65 25.91 -0.97
C VAL A 73 -2.84 27.20 -0.93
N ALA A 74 -1.91 27.34 -1.86
CA ALA A 74 -1.06 28.53 -1.95
C ALA A 74 -1.91 29.81 -2.09
N PRO A 75 -1.44 30.94 -1.56
CA PRO A 75 -2.10 32.23 -1.75
C PRO A 75 -2.38 32.47 -3.25
N ASN A 76 -3.58 32.94 -3.58
CA ASN A 76 -4.07 33.19 -4.95
C ASN A 76 -4.39 31.95 -5.81
N SER A 77 -4.44 30.75 -5.24
CA SER A 77 -4.94 29.56 -5.95
C SER A 77 -6.40 29.24 -5.60
N ILE A 78 -7.16 28.73 -6.59
CA ILE A 78 -8.57 28.37 -6.41
C ILE A 78 -8.64 26.95 -5.83
N LYS A 79 -9.37 26.77 -4.73
CA LYS A 79 -9.66 25.45 -4.16
C LYS A 79 -10.37 24.57 -5.18
N THR A 80 -9.83 23.38 -5.42
CA THR A 80 -10.41 22.37 -6.29
C THR A 80 -11.03 21.23 -5.49
N SER A 81 -11.73 20.32 -6.17
CA SER A 81 -12.23 19.09 -5.54
C SER A 81 -11.12 18.11 -5.11
N GLN A 82 -9.86 18.38 -5.43
CA GLN A 82 -8.70 17.59 -4.99
C GLN A 82 -8.09 18.14 -3.69
N ASP A 83 -8.59 19.27 -3.19
CA ASP A 83 -8.07 19.93 -1.99
C ASP A 83 -8.98 19.69 -0.78
N ASN A 84 -10.29 19.52 -1.00
CA ASN A 84 -11.24 19.14 0.03
C ASN A 84 -12.15 18.00 -0.46
N TYR A 85 -12.05 16.85 0.20
CA TYR A 85 -12.84 15.67 -0.14
C TYR A 85 -12.98 14.72 1.05
N SER A 86 -14.01 13.88 0.96
CA SER A 86 -14.23 12.78 1.89
C SER A 86 -14.30 11.46 1.12
N VAL A 87 -13.64 10.44 1.64
CA VAL A 87 -13.67 9.08 1.11
C VAL A 87 -14.16 8.13 2.20
N LEU A 88 -15.31 7.49 1.97
CA LEU A 88 -15.74 6.35 2.76
C LEU A 88 -15.00 5.12 2.25
N SER A 89 -14.27 4.44 3.12
CA SER A 89 -13.53 3.22 2.82
C SER A 89 -14.03 2.09 3.71
N LEU A 90 -14.50 1.03 3.06
CA LEU A 90 -14.91 -0.22 3.68
C LEU A 90 -13.88 -1.29 3.31
N SER A 91 -13.48 -2.11 4.26
CA SER A 91 -12.56 -3.21 3.99
C SER A 91 -12.84 -4.42 4.86
N TYR A 92 -12.73 -5.60 4.26
CA TYR A 92 -12.63 -6.88 4.96
C TYR A 92 -11.20 -7.38 4.82
N ASN A 93 -10.59 -7.74 5.95
CA ASN A 93 -9.19 -8.13 6.06
C ASN A 93 -9.11 -9.48 6.73
N TYR A 94 -8.42 -10.41 6.08
CA TYR A 94 -8.06 -11.72 6.62
C TYR A 94 -6.55 -11.88 6.61
N VAL A 95 -6.01 -12.37 7.72
CA VAL A 95 -4.58 -12.63 7.87
C VAL A 95 -4.41 -13.98 8.56
N ASN A 96 -3.68 -14.89 7.90
CA ASN A 96 -3.10 -16.07 8.50
C ASN A 96 -1.57 -15.92 8.51
N PRO A 97 -0.95 -15.60 9.66
CA PRO A 97 0.48 -15.30 9.77
C PRO A 97 1.36 -16.55 9.96
N ASP A 98 0.93 -17.72 9.48
CA ASP A 98 1.70 -18.96 9.60
C ASP A 98 3.09 -18.82 8.95
N ILE A 99 4.11 -19.33 9.65
CA ILE A 99 5.53 -19.15 9.31
C ILE A 99 5.85 -19.85 7.98
N VAL A 100 5.26 -21.01 7.73
CA VAL A 100 5.52 -21.82 6.54
C VAL A 100 4.62 -21.40 5.39
N LYS A 101 3.35 -21.11 5.67
CA LYS A 101 2.32 -20.76 4.66
C LYS A 101 1.51 -19.55 5.10
N GLU A 102 1.97 -18.38 4.70
CA GLU A 102 1.25 -17.14 5.00
C GLU A 102 0.20 -16.86 3.92
N LEU A 103 -1.01 -16.51 4.35
CA LEU A 103 -2.07 -16.07 3.45
C LEU A 103 -2.70 -14.79 4.02
N ARG A 104 -2.72 -13.74 3.22
CA ARG A 104 -3.46 -12.51 3.51
C ARG A 104 -4.33 -12.16 2.35
N TYR A 105 -5.53 -11.69 2.64
CA TYR A 105 -6.34 -11.06 1.62
C TYR A 105 -7.15 -9.90 2.18
N ARG A 106 -7.35 -8.91 1.33
CA ARG A 106 -8.10 -7.71 1.62
C ARG A 106 -9.04 -7.41 0.48
N PHE A 107 -10.31 -7.31 0.80
CA PHE A 107 -11.33 -6.75 -0.07
C PHE A 107 -11.62 -5.34 0.40
N SER A 108 -11.63 -4.36 -0.49
CA SER A 108 -12.03 -3.01 -0.11
C SER A 108 -12.90 -2.35 -1.16
N ALA A 109 -13.77 -1.46 -0.68
CA ALA A 109 -14.58 -0.59 -1.51
C ALA A 109 -14.41 0.85 -0.99
N GLU A 110 -14.22 1.78 -1.91
CA GLU A 110 -14.09 3.20 -1.62
C GLU A 110 -15.17 3.99 -2.35
N PHE A 111 -15.78 4.93 -1.66
CA PHE A 111 -16.85 5.78 -2.16
C PHE A 111 -16.52 7.24 -1.85
N ALA A 112 -16.50 8.06 -2.89
CA ALA A 112 -16.32 9.49 -2.81
C ALA A 112 -17.32 10.18 -3.75
N LYS A 113 -17.44 11.50 -3.65
CA LYS A 113 -18.40 12.29 -4.46
C LYS A 113 -18.25 12.06 -5.99
N LYS A 114 -17.01 11.87 -6.47
CA LYS A 114 -16.69 11.75 -7.90
C LYS A 114 -16.30 10.35 -8.35
N PHE A 115 -16.10 9.41 -7.45
CA PHE A 115 -15.74 8.05 -7.82
C PHE A 115 -16.21 7.02 -6.80
N SER A 116 -16.40 5.80 -7.28
CA SER A 116 -16.44 4.61 -6.44
C SER A 116 -15.56 3.53 -7.06
N LYS A 117 -14.81 2.82 -6.24
CA LYS A 117 -13.91 1.76 -6.69
C LYS A 117 -13.89 0.59 -5.72
N ALA A 118 -13.69 -0.60 -6.26
CA ALA A 118 -13.53 -1.83 -5.50
C ALA A 118 -12.16 -2.42 -5.80
N THR A 119 -11.54 -3.02 -4.80
CA THR A 119 -10.21 -3.61 -4.90
C THR A 119 -10.11 -4.92 -4.13
N VAL A 120 -9.21 -5.78 -4.62
CA VAL A 120 -8.80 -7.05 -4.02
C VAL A 120 -7.28 -7.05 -3.99
N ASP A 121 -6.69 -7.34 -2.82
CA ASP A 121 -5.26 -7.59 -2.64
C ASP A 121 -5.12 -8.96 -1.99
N LEU A 122 -4.55 -9.93 -2.70
CA LEU A 122 -4.24 -11.27 -2.21
C LEU A 122 -2.72 -11.38 -2.10
N ARG A 123 -2.23 -11.90 -0.98
CA ARG A 123 -0.81 -12.17 -0.74
C ARG A 123 -0.65 -13.58 -0.21
N TYR A 124 0.23 -14.32 -0.84
CA TYR A 124 0.57 -15.68 -0.47
C TYR A 124 2.08 -15.79 -0.37
N ARG A 125 2.57 -16.37 0.71
CA ARG A 125 3.98 -16.70 0.87
C ARG A 125 4.12 -18.13 1.33
N ARG A 126 5.10 -18.83 0.76
CA ARG A 126 5.49 -20.17 1.19
C ARG A 126 6.98 -20.26 1.44
N LEU A 127 7.35 -20.76 2.60
CA LEU A 127 8.72 -21.19 2.90
C LEU A 127 8.83 -22.70 2.63
N THR A 128 9.82 -23.09 1.83
CA THR A 128 10.12 -24.50 1.54
C THR A 128 11.11 -25.06 2.57
N SER A 129 11.23 -26.39 2.63
CA SER A 129 12.19 -27.07 3.52
C SER A 129 13.65 -26.75 3.21
N SER A 130 13.95 -26.28 2.00
CA SER A 130 15.29 -25.79 1.59
C SER A 130 15.51 -24.31 1.94
N ASN A 131 14.65 -23.70 2.76
CA ASN A 131 14.64 -22.27 3.07
C ASN A 131 14.47 -21.34 1.85
N THR A 132 13.94 -21.85 0.74
CA THR A 132 13.53 -21.03 -0.39
C THR A 132 12.18 -20.41 -0.10
N GLN A 133 12.12 -19.08 -0.09
CA GLN A 133 10.90 -18.29 0.02
C GLN A 133 10.28 -18.05 -1.36
N LEU A 134 8.97 -18.28 -1.47
CA LEU A 134 8.15 -17.95 -2.63
C LEU A 134 7.11 -16.93 -2.19
N ASP A 135 7.12 -15.75 -2.80
CA ASP A 135 6.10 -14.72 -2.59
C ASP A 135 5.27 -14.52 -3.85
N PHE A 136 3.97 -14.39 -3.64
CA PHE A 136 3.01 -14.09 -4.69
C PHE A 136 1.99 -13.07 -4.19
N ARG A 137 1.75 -12.03 -4.98
CA ARG A 137 0.72 -11.02 -4.74
C ARG A 137 -0.12 -10.84 -5.99
N LEU A 138 -1.44 -10.78 -5.81
CA LEU A 138 -2.40 -10.37 -6.83
C LEU A 138 -3.14 -9.13 -6.33
N PHE A 139 -3.06 -8.05 -7.09
CA PHE A 139 -3.88 -6.87 -6.92
C PHE A 139 -4.86 -6.76 -8.10
N ALA A 140 -6.13 -6.55 -7.82
CA ALA A 140 -7.14 -6.26 -8.83
C ALA A 140 -8.03 -5.12 -8.33
N GLY A 141 -8.16 -4.06 -9.11
CA GLY A 141 -8.96 -2.89 -8.78
C GLY A 141 -9.77 -2.42 -9.97
N ALA A 142 -11.02 -2.02 -9.73
CA ALA A 142 -11.90 -1.46 -10.76
C ALA A 142 -12.70 -0.27 -10.21
N PHE A 143 -12.83 0.76 -11.03
CA PHE A 143 -13.78 1.84 -10.81
C PHE A 143 -15.18 1.37 -11.20
N LEU A 144 -16.10 1.42 -10.23
CA LEU A 144 -17.53 1.19 -10.47
C LEU A 144 -18.18 2.42 -11.09
N ASN A 145 -17.74 3.60 -10.65
CA ASN A 145 -18.08 4.89 -11.24
C ASN A 145 -16.87 5.81 -11.17
N ASN A 146 -16.58 6.53 -12.25
CA ASN A 146 -15.49 7.49 -12.26
C ASN A 146 -15.85 8.76 -13.06
N LYS A 147 -16.05 9.86 -12.34
CA LYS A 147 -16.28 11.21 -12.87
C LYS A 147 -15.11 12.17 -12.56
N THR A 148 -13.96 11.65 -12.11
CA THR A 148 -12.80 12.48 -11.82
C THR A 148 -12.15 12.98 -13.11
N THR A 149 -11.58 14.16 -13.04
CA THR A 149 -10.72 14.74 -14.08
C THR A 149 -9.26 14.61 -13.62
N GLY A 150 -8.43 13.96 -14.43
CA GLY A 150 -7.04 13.65 -14.10
C GLY A 150 -6.83 12.37 -13.28
N ASP A 151 -5.59 12.15 -12.86
CA ASP A 151 -5.13 10.88 -12.29
C ASP A 151 -4.99 10.84 -10.76
N TYR A 152 -5.33 11.92 -10.06
CA TYR A 152 -5.15 12.03 -8.61
C TYR A 152 -5.84 10.91 -7.79
N PHE A 153 -6.97 10.38 -8.28
CA PHE A 153 -7.68 9.27 -7.63
C PHE A 153 -7.51 7.92 -8.36
N SER A 154 -6.82 7.92 -9.51
CA SER A 154 -6.55 6.72 -10.32
C SER A 154 -5.69 5.71 -9.56
N PHE A 155 -5.76 4.44 -9.95
CA PHE A 155 -4.82 3.44 -9.49
C PHE A 155 -3.42 3.78 -10.00
N GLY A 156 -2.40 3.68 -9.16
CA GLY A 156 -0.99 3.83 -9.50
C GLY A 156 -0.29 2.48 -9.66
N LEU A 157 0.56 2.40 -10.67
CA LEU A 157 1.34 1.22 -11.01
C LEU A 157 2.56 1.08 -10.12
N ASP A 158 3.40 2.12 -10.08
CA ASP A 158 4.67 2.14 -9.37
C ASP A 158 4.53 2.81 -7.99
N ARG A 159 4.00 4.04 -7.99
CA ARG A 159 3.68 4.81 -6.80
C ARG A 159 2.19 5.10 -6.82
N SER A 160 1.46 4.52 -5.86
CA SER A 160 0.04 4.83 -5.71
C SER A 160 -0.16 6.29 -5.33
N ASN A 161 -1.29 6.84 -5.77
CA ASN A 161 -1.67 8.18 -5.38
C ASN A 161 -2.01 8.17 -3.89
N ASP A 162 -1.21 8.83 -3.06
CA ASP A 162 -1.40 8.89 -1.60
C ASP A 162 -2.53 9.88 -1.22
N TYR A 163 -3.67 9.83 -1.92
CA TYR A 163 -4.80 10.74 -1.68
C TYR A 163 -5.50 10.47 -0.34
N LEU A 164 -5.30 9.31 0.28
CA LEU A 164 -5.77 9.07 1.65
C LEU A 164 -4.75 9.55 2.70
N PHE A 165 -3.54 9.94 2.28
CA PHE A 165 -2.42 10.31 3.15
C PHE A 165 -2.10 9.27 4.23
N GLN A 166 -2.25 7.99 3.88
CA GLN A 166 -2.08 6.85 4.77
C GLN A 166 -0.77 6.09 4.54
N LEU A 167 -0.04 6.43 3.47
CA LEU A 167 1.26 5.82 3.21
C LEU A 167 2.35 6.56 4.00
N ASN A 168 3.17 5.80 4.71
CA ASN A 168 4.24 6.30 5.59
C ASN A 168 5.49 6.68 4.80
N TYR A 169 5.37 7.65 3.89
CA TYR A 169 6.52 8.22 3.19
C TYR A 169 7.27 9.20 4.10
N PHE A 170 8.58 9.02 4.24
CA PHE A 170 9.46 9.97 4.93
C PHE A 170 9.60 11.27 4.14
N GLY A 171 9.76 11.16 2.82
CA GLY A 171 9.84 12.30 1.90
C GLY A 171 8.64 12.33 0.97
N ARG A 172 7.43 12.54 1.49
CA ARG A 172 6.20 12.55 0.66
C ARG A 172 6.30 13.57 -0.48
N SER A 173 6.91 14.73 -0.22
CA SER A 173 7.11 15.85 -1.14
C SER A 173 8.45 15.80 -1.90
N GLU A 174 9.32 14.85 -1.58
CA GLU A 174 10.66 14.77 -2.16
C GLU A 174 10.61 14.15 -3.55
N SER A 175 11.12 14.89 -4.53
CA SER A 175 11.21 14.46 -5.93
C SER A 175 12.62 14.03 -6.35
N LYS A 176 13.63 14.29 -5.50
CA LYS A 176 15.04 13.97 -5.76
C LYS A 176 15.71 13.44 -4.49
N GLY A 177 16.89 12.84 -4.66
CA GLY A 177 17.68 12.30 -3.55
C GLY A 177 17.18 10.96 -3.03
N LEU A 178 17.75 10.52 -1.90
CA LEU A 178 17.47 9.21 -1.32
C LEU A 178 16.00 9.05 -0.94
N LEU A 179 15.38 10.03 -0.29
CA LEU A 179 13.99 9.89 0.19
C LEU A 179 12.97 9.68 -0.95
N SER A 180 13.26 10.16 -2.16
CA SER A 180 12.41 9.93 -3.35
C SER A 180 12.43 8.48 -3.84
N GLN A 181 13.41 7.67 -3.42
CA GLN A 181 13.57 6.26 -3.77
C GLN A 181 12.80 5.32 -2.82
N GLN A 182 12.18 5.86 -1.77
CA GLN A 182 11.38 5.06 -0.86
C GLN A 182 10.21 4.41 -1.61
N TYR A 183 10.00 3.14 -1.34
CA TYR A 183 9.01 2.30 -1.98
C TYR A 183 8.13 1.61 -0.93
N ILE A 184 6.82 1.68 -1.19
CA ILE A 184 5.79 1.03 -0.37
C ILE A 184 4.90 0.24 -1.32
N ILE A 185 4.82 -1.07 -1.12
CA ILE A 185 4.00 -1.95 -1.96
C ILE A 185 2.51 -1.56 -1.80
N SER A 186 1.95 -0.95 -2.84
CA SER A 186 0.58 -0.48 -2.90
C SER A 186 0.06 -0.59 -4.33
N GLU A 187 -1.23 -0.92 -4.50
CA GLU A 187 -1.88 -1.05 -5.81
C GLU A 187 -1.03 -1.89 -6.79
N GLY A 188 -0.54 -1.34 -7.90
CA GLY A 188 0.24 -2.08 -8.90
C GLY A 188 1.57 -2.66 -8.37
N GLY A 189 2.19 -2.01 -7.38
CA GLY A 189 3.40 -2.51 -6.72
C GLY A 189 4.63 -2.62 -7.62
N PHE A 190 4.73 -1.87 -8.72
CA PHE A 190 5.94 -1.82 -9.55
C PHE A 190 7.01 -0.94 -8.91
N LYS A 191 8.28 -1.22 -9.19
CA LYS A 191 9.45 -0.51 -8.65
C LYS A 191 9.96 0.50 -9.69
N SER A 192 9.81 0.16 -10.97
CA SER A 192 10.21 0.98 -12.12
C SER A 192 9.14 1.99 -12.47
N VAL A 193 9.57 3.19 -12.86
CA VAL A 193 8.66 4.23 -13.36
C VAL A 193 8.43 3.99 -14.85
N LEU A 194 7.20 3.61 -15.22
CA LEU A 194 6.83 3.28 -16.61
C LEU A 194 6.10 4.45 -17.31
N PRO A 195 5.96 4.46 -18.65
CA PRO A 195 5.31 5.55 -19.38
C PRO A 195 3.84 5.73 -19.02
N ASN A 196 3.11 4.62 -18.82
CA ASN A 196 1.73 4.64 -18.34
C ASN A 196 1.68 4.14 -16.89
N ARG A 197 1.55 5.09 -15.96
CA ARG A 197 1.63 4.85 -14.51
C ARG A 197 0.27 4.71 -13.85
N PHE A 198 -0.78 5.20 -14.49
CA PHE A 198 -2.09 5.34 -13.86
C PHE A 198 -3.16 4.58 -14.64
N ALA A 199 -4.13 4.04 -13.91
CA ALA A 199 -5.32 3.42 -14.49
C ALA A 199 -6.58 4.01 -13.87
N ASN A 200 -7.44 4.59 -14.72
CA ASN A 200 -8.68 5.25 -14.30
C ASN A 200 -9.96 4.42 -14.56
N GLN A 201 -9.83 3.19 -15.07
CA GLN A 201 -10.93 2.23 -15.18
C GLN A 201 -10.67 0.97 -14.35
N TYR A 202 -9.62 0.22 -14.66
CA TYR A 202 -9.22 -0.93 -13.85
C TYR A 202 -7.72 -1.21 -13.99
N MET A 203 -7.19 -1.89 -12.98
CA MET A 203 -5.82 -2.37 -12.94
C MET A 203 -5.82 -3.78 -12.37
N VAL A 204 -5.10 -4.68 -13.03
CA VAL A 204 -4.75 -5.99 -12.47
C VAL A 204 -3.24 -6.08 -12.46
N ALA A 205 -2.64 -6.39 -11.33
CA ALA A 205 -1.20 -6.51 -11.18
C ALA A 205 -0.86 -7.77 -10.38
N THR A 206 0.16 -8.48 -10.82
CA THR A 206 0.73 -9.64 -10.15
C THR A 206 2.19 -9.35 -9.85
N ASN A 207 2.59 -9.52 -8.60
CA ASN A 207 3.99 -9.43 -8.19
C ASN A 207 4.42 -10.80 -7.66
N SER A 208 5.58 -11.29 -8.08
CA SER A 208 6.08 -12.59 -7.64
C SER A 208 7.57 -12.50 -7.32
N SER A 209 8.03 -13.23 -6.31
CA SER A 209 9.46 -13.41 -6.07
C SER A 209 9.81 -14.82 -5.62
N ILE A 210 11.04 -15.22 -5.95
CA ILE A 210 11.64 -16.47 -5.54
C ILE A 210 13.03 -16.20 -4.96
N SER A 211 13.29 -16.77 -3.79
CA SER A 211 14.61 -16.70 -3.17
C SER A 211 15.62 -17.56 -3.93
N LEU A 212 16.72 -16.90 -4.33
CA LEU A 212 17.90 -17.56 -4.89
C LEU A 212 18.89 -17.91 -3.77
N TRP A 213 18.99 -17.03 -2.78
CA TRP A 213 19.80 -17.19 -1.57
C TRP A 213 19.14 -16.47 -0.39
N LYS A 214 19.65 -16.66 0.83
CA LYS A 214 19.03 -16.21 2.09
C LYS A 214 18.47 -14.78 2.04
N TRP A 215 19.19 -13.85 1.41
CA TRP A 215 18.79 -12.45 1.29
C TRP A 215 18.60 -11.99 -0.15
N ILE A 216 18.79 -12.86 -1.15
CA ILE A 216 18.74 -12.50 -2.56
C ILE A 216 17.56 -13.20 -3.20
N GLU A 217 16.68 -12.41 -3.80
CA GLU A 217 15.50 -12.91 -4.48
C GLU A 217 15.39 -12.34 -5.88
N LEU A 218 14.91 -13.16 -6.80
CA LEU A 218 14.50 -12.72 -8.12
C LEU A 218 13.02 -12.36 -8.05
N TYR A 219 12.65 -11.15 -8.47
CA TYR A 219 11.26 -10.74 -8.58
C TYR A 219 10.85 -10.50 -10.03
N GLY A 220 9.57 -10.74 -10.31
CA GLY A 220 8.93 -10.51 -11.60
C GLY A 220 7.50 -10.03 -11.39
N ASP A 221 7.17 -8.91 -12.03
CA ASP A 221 5.91 -8.22 -11.90
C ASP A 221 5.27 -8.04 -13.28
N VAL A 222 3.95 -8.19 -13.35
CA VAL A 222 3.14 -8.04 -14.57
C VAL A 222 1.87 -7.29 -14.21
N ALA A 223 1.44 -6.36 -15.07
CA ALA A 223 0.18 -5.66 -14.86
C ALA A 223 -0.52 -5.28 -16.17
N PHE A 224 -1.85 -5.18 -16.08
CA PHE A 224 -2.73 -4.71 -17.13
C PHE A 224 -3.45 -3.47 -16.64
N LEU A 225 -3.26 -2.36 -17.35
CA LEU A 225 -3.82 -1.07 -17.02
C LEU A 225 -4.82 -0.66 -18.08
N LYS A 226 -6.03 -0.28 -17.66
CA LYS A 226 -7.04 0.28 -18.55
C LYS A 226 -7.37 1.72 -18.17
N ASN A 227 -7.25 2.59 -19.17
CA ASN A 227 -7.69 3.98 -19.13
C ASN A 227 -8.85 4.21 -20.10
N ARG A 228 -9.73 5.16 -19.76
CA ARG A 228 -10.79 5.66 -20.63
C ARG A 228 -10.21 6.08 -21.98
N ASN A 229 -10.85 5.64 -23.06
CA ASN A 229 -10.50 5.98 -24.44
C ASN A 229 -9.05 5.63 -24.86
N LYS A 230 -8.37 4.75 -24.12
CA LYS A 230 -7.04 4.22 -24.48
C LYS A 230 -7.08 2.71 -24.56
N ALA A 231 -6.22 2.13 -25.39
CA ALA A 231 -6.00 0.68 -25.38
C ALA A 231 -5.49 0.22 -24.01
N MET A 232 -5.66 -1.08 -23.72
CA MET A 232 -5.07 -1.68 -22.53
C MET A 232 -3.55 -1.61 -22.62
N TYR A 233 -2.90 -1.18 -21.56
CA TYR A 233 -1.44 -1.13 -21.46
C TYR A 233 -0.95 -2.34 -20.67
N PHE A 234 -0.07 -3.11 -21.30
CA PHE A 234 0.62 -4.23 -20.67
C PHE A 234 1.94 -3.75 -20.08
N ALA A 235 2.10 -3.95 -18.78
CA ALA A 235 3.29 -3.62 -18.03
C ALA A 235 3.99 -4.89 -17.52
N HIS A 236 5.31 -4.90 -17.55
CA HIS A 236 6.13 -5.94 -16.94
C HIS A 236 7.43 -5.33 -16.41
N GLU A 237 7.95 -5.92 -15.35
CA GLU A 237 9.29 -5.67 -14.85
C GLU A 237 9.85 -6.89 -14.15
N ASN A 238 11.17 -6.94 -14.03
CA ASN A 238 11.87 -7.93 -13.24
C ASN A 238 13.14 -7.33 -12.64
N GLY A 239 13.60 -7.93 -11.56
CA GLY A 239 14.81 -7.47 -10.90
C GLY A 239 15.25 -8.34 -9.75
N ILE A 240 16.26 -7.84 -9.03
CA ILE A 240 16.77 -8.50 -7.83
C ILE A 240 16.30 -7.72 -6.61
N ARG A 241 15.74 -8.43 -5.63
CA ARG A 241 15.40 -7.93 -4.31
C ARG A 241 16.43 -8.43 -3.31
N PHE A 242 17.07 -7.51 -2.61
CA PHE A 242 17.82 -7.80 -1.41
C PHE A 242 16.91 -7.66 -0.20
N ASN A 243 16.59 -8.78 0.41
CA ASN A 243 15.72 -8.90 1.57
C ASN A 243 16.59 -9.19 2.80
N PHE A 244 17.09 -8.14 3.46
CA PHE A 244 17.92 -8.28 4.66
C PHE A 244 17.08 -8.71 5.85
N ILE A 245 15.94 -8.04 6.04
CA ILE A 245 14.95 -8.34 7.06
C ILE A 245 13.58 -8.20 6.41
N HIS A 246 12.88 -9.33 6.27
CA HIS A 246 11.61 -9.39 5.57
C HIS A 246 10.59 -8.40 6.15
N GLN A 247 9.98 -7.60 5.27
CA GLN A 247 9.01 -6.55 5.61
C GLN A 247 9.56 -5.41 6.50
N ILE A 248 10.86 -5.38 6.78
CA ILE A 248 11.51 -4.31 7.56
C ILE A 248 12.48 -3.52 6.71
N PHE A 249 13.38 -4.17 5.98
CA PHE A 249 14.36 -3.48 5.15
C PHE A 249 14.68 -4.29 3.90
N GLU A 250 14.26 -3.73 2.76
CA GLU A 250 14.36 -4.36 1.45
C GLU A 250 14.90 -3.35 0.43
N ILE A 251 15.79 -3.80 -0.45
CA ILE A 251 16.31 -2.99 -1.56
C ILE A 251 16.00 -3.70 -2.87
N TYR A 252 15.51 -2.96 -3.85
CA TYR A 252 15.11 -3.46 -5.16
C TYR A 252 16.01 -2.87 -6.24
N PHE A 253 16.52 -3.75 -7.10
CA PHE A 253 17.36 -3.46 -8.25
C PHE A 253 16.63 -3.88 -9.52
N PRO A 254 15.89 -2.97 -10.17
CA PRO A 254 15.22 -3.27 -11.43
C PRO A 254 16.23 -3.64 -12.53
N LEU A 255 16.02 -4.76 -13.21
CA LEU A 255 16.93 -5.23 -14.27
C LEU A 255 16.37 -4.92 -15.66
N HIS A 256 15.10 -5.24 -15.89
CA HIS A 256 14.41 -5.03 -17.15
C HIS A 256 12.95 -4.66 -16.91
N SER A 257 12.40 -3.78 -17.75
CA SER A 257 11.00 -3.36 -17.69
C SER A 257 10.50 -3.00 -19.11
N ASN A 258 9.29 -2.48 -19.25
CA ASN A 258 8.85 -1.88 -20.52
C ASN A 258 9.77 -0.75 -21.04
N ASN A 259 10.63 -0.18 -20.20
CA ASN A 259 11.66 0.77 -20.63
C ASN A 259 12.89 0.10 -21.26
N GLY A 260 12.91 -1.24 -21.37
CA GLY A 260 14.05 -2.03 -21.81
C GLY A 260 14.99 -2.38 -20.65
N TRP A 261 16.28 -2.56 -20.97
CA TRP A 261 17.32 -2.84 -19.97
C TRP A 261 17.54 -1.63 -19.06
N GLU A 262 17.18 -1.76 -17.79
CA GLU A 262 17.25 -0.66 -16.83
C GLU A 262 18.71 -0.33 -16.46
N LEU A 263 19.57 -1.34 -16.41
CA LEU A 263 21.00 -1.24 -16.09
C LEU A 263 21.81 -0.41 -17.09
N SER A 264 21.44 -0.44 -18.38
CA SER A 264 22.16 0.30 -19.43
C SER A 264 21.73 1.77 -19.52
N GLN A 265 20.70 2.17 -18.78
CA GLN A 265 20.18 3.53 -18.83
C GLN A 265 20.98 4.47 -17.92
N LYS A 266 21.10 5.73 -18.35
CA LYS A 266 21.72 6.78 -17.55
C LYS A 266 20.96 6.93 -16.21
N LYS A 267 21.70 7.23 -15.15
CA LYS A 267 21.17 7.44 -13.78
C LYS A 267 20.49 6.21 -13.17
N TYR A 268 20.92 4.99 -13.52
CA TYR A 268 20.46 3.75 -12.88
C TYR A 268 20.40 3.80 -11.33
N PRO A 269 21.37 4.41 -10.61
CA PRO A 269 21.28 4.51 -9.15
C PRO A 269 20.02 5.23 -8.63
N GLN A 270 19.38 6.07 -9.45
CA GLN A 270 18.11 6.74 -9.11
C GLN A 270 16.88 5.84 -9.26
N LYS A 271 17.04 4.66 -9.87
CA LYS A 271 15.98 3.68 -10.11
C LYS A 271 15.94 2.59 -9.04
N ILE A 272 17.01 2.45 -8.27
CA ILE A 272 17.04 1.63 -7.06
C ILE A 272 15.92 2.13 -6.14
N ARG A 273 15.23 1.19 -5.50
CA ARG A 273 14.17 1.47 -4.53
C ARG A 273 14.52 0.82 -3.21
N PHE A 274 14.14 1.44 -2.10
CA PHE A 274 14.21 0.79 -0.80
C PHE A 274 12.86 0.85 -0.11
N SER A 275 12.53 -0.21 0.61
CA SER A 275 11.41 -0.22 1.54
C SER A 275 11.96 -0.34 2.94
N ILE A 276 11.46 0.53 3.84
CA ILE A 276 11.80 0.46 5.25
C ILE A 276 10.52 0.61 6.07
N SER A 277 10.32 -0.31 7.00
CA SER A 277 9.18 -0.26 7.91
C SER A 277 9.38 0.84 8.94
N THR A 278 8.32 1.60 9.20
CA THR A 278 8.27 2.60 10.27
C THR A 278 7.71 2.03 11.58
N ASP A 279 7.38 0.74 11.59
CA ASP A 279 6.82 0.08 12.76
C ASP A 279 7.93 -0.31 13.75
N VAL A 280 8.12 0.54 14.76
CA VAL A 280 9.12 0.38 15.81
C VAL A 280 8.92 -0.93 16.58
N ASP A 281 7.67 -1.37 16.76
CA ASP A 281 7.38 -2.63 17.47
C ASP A 281 7.85 -3.83 16.66
N SER A 282 7.65 -3.81 15.34
CA SER A 282 8.14 -4.85 14.44
C SER A 282 9.67 -4.92 14.45
N ILE A 283 10.34 -3.77 14.42
CA ILE A 283 11.82 -3.68 14.49
C ILE A 283 12.33 -4.19 15.85
N TYR A 284 11.74 -3.72 16.94
CA TYR A 284 12.12 -4.14 18.30
C TYR A 284 11.91 -5.64 18.52
N ASN A 285 10.76 -6.18 18.09
CA ASN A 285 10.46 -7.61 18.18
C ASN A 285 11.41 -8.46 17.33
N PHE A 286 11.85 -7.96 16.18
CA PHE A 286 12.88 -8.63 15.38
C PHE A 286 14.20 -8.75 16.18
N PHE A 287 14.72 -7.63 16.72
CA PHE A 287 15.93 -7.67 17.53
C PHE A 287 15.78 -8.54 18.79
N ARG A 288 14.60 -8.54 19.43
CA ARG A 288 14.31 -9.38 20.61
C ARG A 288 14.32 -10.88 20.28
N ARG A 289 13.93 -11.28 19.07
CA ARG A 289 13.94 -12.68 18.63
C ARG A 289 15.35 -13.19 18.26
N GLY A 290 16.32 -12.28 18.14
CA GLY A 290 17.73 -12.57 17.87
C GLY A 290 18.03 -12.84 16.39
N PHE A 291 19.30 -12.63 16.03
CA PHE A 291 19.88 -13.10 14.76
C PHE A 291 20.20 -14.59 14.90
N LEU A 292 19.20 -15.46 14.87
CA LEU A 292 19.41 -16.91 14.82
C LEU A 292 19.38 -17.42 13.38
#